data_AF-A0A350CRM7-F1
#
_entry.id   AF-A0A350CRM7-F1
#
_cell.length_a   1.000
_cell.length_b   1.000
_cell.length_c   1.000
_cell.angle_alpha   90.00
_cell.angle_beta   90.00
_cell.angle_gamma   90.00
#
_symmetry.space_group_name_H-M   'P 1'
#
loop_
_entity.id
_entity.type
_entity.pdbx_description
1 polymer ?
#
loop_
_entity_poly.entity_id
_entity_poly.type
_entity_poly.pdbx_seq_one_letter_code
_entity_poly.pdbx_strand_id
1 'polypeptide(L)'
;MPMTADDLLRISRYVMPPVPAQPSALGFLFGTRHGVEGFCQETCTLWQAGMFGKLLVSGGATAGNSQPEALVIAERLAPLGLRESILI
;
A
#
# COMPACT_ATOMS: atom_id res chain seq x y z
N MET A 1 11.39 -13.00 28.93
CA MET A 1 11.08 -11.62 29.31
C MET A 1 9.98 -11.10 28.40
N PRO A 2 8.98 -10.36 28.91
CA PRO A 2 7.96 -9.75 28.06
C PRO A 2 8.55 -8.61 27.22
N MET A 3 7.99 -8.40 26.02
CA MET A 3 8.36 -7.30 25.11
C MET A 3 8.01 -5.95 25.73
N THR A 4 8.94 -5.01 25.73
CA THR A 4 8.74 -3.67 26.27
C THR A 4 8.27 -2.66 25.21
N ALA A 5 7.80 -1.49 25.63
CA ALA A 5 7.48 -0.40 24.71
C ALA A 5 8.72 0.07 23.92
N ASP A 6 9.90 0.09 24.56
CA ASP A 6 11.16 0.44 23.90
C ASP A 6 11.55 -0.59 22.84
N ASP A 7 11.27 -1.87 23.06
CA ASP A 7 11.47 -2.91 22.06
C ASP A 7 10.59 -2.69 20.83
N LEU A 8 9.31 -2.34 21.03
CA LEU A 8 8.40 -2.02 19.92
C LEU A 8 8.88 -0.82 19.11
N LEU A 9 9.32 0.25 19.78
CA LEU A 9 9.86 1.44 19.11
C LEU A 9 11.14 1.12 18.34
N ARG A 10 12.02 0.29 18.91
CA ARG A 10 13.25 -0.16 18.24
C ARG A 10 12.94 -0.99 16.99
N ILE A 11 11.99 -1.92 17.07
CA ILE A 11 11.53 -2.71 15.92
C ILE A 11 10.95 -1.77 14.87
N SER A 12 10.03 -0.88 15.23
CA SER A 12 9.40 0.08 14.31
C SER A 12 10.42 0.92 13.54
N ARG A 13 11.43 1.48 14.21
CA ARG A 13 12.49 2.26 13.56
C ARG A 13 13.36 1.43 12.62
N TYR A 14 13.54 0.15 12.92
CA TYR A 14 14.28 -0.78 12.07
C TYR A 14 13.49 -1.20 10.83
N VAL A 15 12.20 -1.56 10.98
CA VAL A 15 11.36 -1.99 9.85
C VAL A 15 10.84 -0.84 8.99
N MET A 16 10.67 0.34 9.58
CA MET A 16 10.15 1.54 8.92
C MET A 16 10.99 2.75 9.35
N PRO A 17 12.24 2.86 8.90
CA PRO A 17 13.06 4.04 9.16
C PRO A 17 12.40 5.28 8.53
N PRO A 18 12.57 6.47 9.14
CA PRO A 18 12.04 7.71 8.57
C PRO A 18 12.78 8.03 7.28
N VAL A 19 12.16 7.72 6.15
CA VAL A 19 12.67 8.03 4.81
C VAL A 19 11.60 8.88 4.12
N PRO A 20 11.90 10.13 3.73
CA PRO A 20 10.93 10.97 3.05
C PRO A 20 10.59 10.36 1.68
N ALA A 21 9.31 10.34 1.33
CA ALA A 21 8.87 9.92 0.01
C ALA A 21 9.44 10.85 -1.07
N GLN A 22 9.84 10.27 -2.20
CA GLN A 22 10.31 11.01 -3.36
C GLN A 22 9.47 10.64 -4.58
N PRO A 23 9.24 11.57 -5.52
CA PRO A 23 8.58 11.25 -6.77
C PRO A 23 9.30 10.12 -7.51
N SER A 24 8.53 9.20 -8.08
CA SER A 24 9.00 8.03 -8.81
C SER A 24 8.14 7.84 -10.06
N ALA A 25 8.65 7.23 -11.12
CA ALA A 25 7.81 6.87 -12.26
C ALA A 25 6.73 5.83 -11.88
N LEU A 26 7.04 4.98 -10.89
CA LEU A 26 6.22 3.84 -10.47
C LEU A 26 5.97 3.88 -8.95
N GLY A 27 4.70 3.82 -8.57
CA GLY A 27 4.23 3.48 -7.24
C GLY A 27 4.08 1.97 -7.10
N PHE A 28 4.38 1.44 -5.92
CA PHE A 28 4.25 0.02 -5.61
C PHE A 28 3.39 -0.15 -4.37
N LEU A 29 2.25 -0.81 -4.50
CA LEU A 29 1.34 -1.09 -3.41
C LEU A 29 1.33 -2.60 -3.13
N PHE A 30 1.82 -2.97 -1.94
CA PHE A 30 1.76 -4.35 -1.48
C PHE A 30 0.34 -4.69 -1.04
N GLY A 31 -0.08 -5.89 -1.41
CA GLY A 31 -1.31 -6.53 -0.99
C GLY A 31 -1.38 -6.60 0.51
N THR A 32 -2.54 -6.21 1.05
CA THR A 32 -2.84 -6.29 2.47
C THR A 32 -4.31 -6.62 2.64
N ARG A 33 -4.63 -7.27 3.75
CA ARG A 33 -6.02 -7.51 4.18
C ARG A 33 -6.47 -6.58 5.28
N HIS A 34 -5.51 -5.96 5.98
CA HIS A 34 -5.76 -5.04 7.07
C HIS A 34 -5.48 -3.62 6.62
N GLY A 35 -6.43 -2.71 6.90
CA GLY A 35 -6.28 -1.30 6.58
C GLY A 35 -6.35 -0.97 5.08
N VAL A 36 -6.94 -1.86 4.25
CA VAL A 36 -7.07 -1.66 2.79
C VAL A 36 -7.55 -0.25 2.43
N GLU A 37 -8.56 0.25 3.14
CA GLU A 37 -9.10 1.59 2.93
C GLU A 37 -8.07 2.70 3.15
N GLY A 38 -7.31 2.64 4.25
CA GLY A 38 -6.25 3.61 4.54
C GLY A 38 -5.14 3.57 3.48
N PHE A 39 -4.72 2.37 3.06
CA PHE A 39 -3.75 2.23 1.98
C PHE A 39 -4.27 2.80 0.66
N CYS A 40 -5.54 2.57 0.32
CA CYS A 40 -6.14 3.09 -0.90
C CYS A 40 -6.22 4.63 -0.87
N GLN A 41 -6.61 5.21 0.27
CA GLN A 41 -6.72 6.66 0.44
C GLN A 41 -5.36 7.36 0.33
N GLU A 42 -4.33 6.83 1.00
CA GLU A 42 -2.97 7.37 0.91
C GLU A 42 -2.39 7.21 -0.50
N THR A 43 -2.63 6.07 -1.14
CA THR A 43 -2.21 5.83 -2.53
C THR A 43 -2.80 6.87 -3.48
N CYS A 44 -4.11 7.16 -3.36
CA CYS A 44 -4.74 8.21 -4.16
C CYS A 44 -4.17 9.59 -3.85
N THR A 45 -3.90 9.89 -2.58
CA THR A 45 -3.31 11.18 -2.18
C THR A 45 -1.93 11.38 -2.80
N LEU A 46 -1.07 10.35 -2.75
CA LEU A 46 0.25 10.38 -3.39
C LEU A 46 0.15 10.50 -4.91
N TRP A 47 -0.78 9.80 -5.54
CA TRP A 47 -1.01 9.91 -6.99
C TRP A 47 -1.45 11.32 -7.40
N GLN A 48 -2.42 11.90 -6.68
CA GLN A 48 -2.91 13.26 -6.93
C GLN A 48 -1.83 14.32 -6.70
N ALA A 49 -0.89 14.08 -5.78
CA ALA A 49 0.28 14.91 -5.55
C ALA A 49 1.37 14.75 -6.64
N GLY A 50 1.15 13.90 -7.65
CA GLY A 50 2.12 13.67 -8.74
C GLY A 50 3.31 12.81 -8.34
N MET A 51 3.21 12.03 -7.27
CA MET A 51 4.32 11.20 -6.78
C MET A 51 4.62 10.01 -7.69
N PHE A 52 3.67 9.58 -8.53
CA PHE A 52 3.88 8.56 -9.55
C PHE A 52 2.88 8.63 -10.71
N GLY A 53 3.27 8.08 -11.86
CA GLY A 53 2.42 8.01 -13.06
C GLY A 53 1.81 6.64 -13.33
N LYS A 54 2.38 5.58 -12.74
CA LYS A 54 1.90 4.19 -12.80
C LYS A 54 1.88 3.57 -11.42
N LEU A 55 1.01 2.61 -11.20
CA LEU A 55 0.85 1.92 -9.93
C LEU A 55 0.82 0.41 -10.17
N LEU A 56 1.77 -0.32 -9.59
CA LEU A 56 1.76 -1.78 -9.52
C LEU A 56 1.13 -2.21 -8.20
N VAL A 57 0.07 -3.02 -8.27
CA VAL A 57 -0.55 -3.63 -7.09
C VAL A 57 -0.15 -5.10 -7.03
N SER A 58 0.66 -5.46 -6.04
CA SER A 58 1.19 -6.82 -5.90
C SER A 58 0.48 -7.55 -4.76
N GLY A 59 -0.30 -8.59 -5.06
CA GLY A 59 -0.96 -9.38 -4.03
C GLY A 59 -1.67 -10.59 -4.61
N GLY A 60 -1.32 -11.78 -4.13
CA GLY A 60 -1.84 -13.04 -4.64
C GLY A 60 -3.13 -13.49 -3.95
N ALA A 61 -3.67 -14.62 -4.44
CA ALA A 61 -4.64 -15.38 -3.66
C ALA A 61 -3.93 -16.04 -2.47
N THR A 62 -4.65 -16.19 -1.37
CA THR A 62 -4.09 -16.67 -0.11
C THR A 62 -4.98 -17.78 0.45
N ALA A 63 -4.44 -18.60 1.35
CA ALA A 63 -5.17 -19.76 1.86
C ALA A 63 -6.51 -19.34 2.48
N GLY A 64 -7.61 -19.86 1.92
CA GLY A 64 -8.99 -19.59 2.34
C GLY A 64 -9.70 -18.45 1.61
N ASN A 65 -9.08 -17.76 0.66
CA ASN A 65 -9.75 -16.74 -0.15
C ASN A 65 -9.34 -16.84 -1.63
N SER A 66 -10.33 -17.01 -2.51
CA SER A 66 -10.12 -17.15 -3.96
C SER A 66 -9.82 -15.83 -4.64
N GLN A 67 -10.16 -14.68 -4.03
CA GLN A 67 -9.89 -13.37 -4.62
C GLN A 67 -8.45 -12.91 -4.26
N PRO A 68 -7.61 -12.60 -5.25
CA PRO A 68 -6.30 -11.99 -5.03
C PRO A 68 -6.42 -10.62 -4.35
N GLU A 69 -5.51 -10.35 -3.43
CA GLU A 69 -5.45 -9.06 -2.73
C GLU A 69 -5.31 -7.88 -3.69
N ALA A 70 -4.61 -8.08 -4.82
CA ALA A 70 -4.47 -7.06 -5.86
C ALA A 70 -5.81 -6.66 -6.49
N LEU A 71 -6.71 -7.63 -6.75
CA LEU A 71 -8.04 -7.33 -7.31
C LEU A 71 -8.89 -6.55 -6.30
N VAL A 72 -8.88 -6.98 -5.03
CA VAL A 72 -9.61 -6.28 -3.97
C VAL A 72 -9.17 -4.82 -3.86
N ILE A 73 -7.85 -4.57 -3.90
CA ILE A 73 -7.30 -3.21 -3.84
C ILE A 73 -7.66 -2.41 -5.10
N ALA A 74 -7.52 -2.99 -6.29
CA ALA A 74 -7.87 -2.32 -7.54
C ALA A 74 -9.36 -1.90 -7.56
N GLU A 75 -10.26 -2.78 -7.14
CA GLU A 75 -11.69 -2.50 -7.00
C GLU A 75 -11.98 -1.37 -5.99
N ARG A 76 -11.15 -1.22 -4.95
CA ARG A 76 -11.28 -0.17 -3.93
C ARG A 76 -10.67 1.17 -4.36
N LEU A 77 -9.67 1.15 -5.24
CA LEU A 77 -9.04 2.36 -5.79
C LEU A 77 -9.92 3.07 -6.84
N ALA A 78 -10.68 2.30 -7.62
CA ALA A 78 -11.57 2.84 -8.65
C ALA A 78 -12.57 3.92 -8.15
N PRO A 79 -13.35 3.70 -7.07
CA PRO A 79 -14.27 4.72 -6.55
C PRO A 79 -13.55 5.94 -5.96
N LEU A 80 -12.25 5.85 -5.63
CA LEU A 80 -11.44 6.98 -5.16
C LEU A 80 -10.89 7.84 -6.30
N GLY A 81 -11.26 7.54 -7.54
CA GLY A 81 -10.89 8.32 -8.73
C GLY A 81 -9.54 7.95 -9.35
N LEU A 82 -8.89 6.89 -8.86
CA LEU A 82 -7.68 6.37 -9.50
C LEU A 82 -8.05 5.77 -10.86
N ARG A 83 -7.31 6.16 -11.90
CA ARG A 83 -7.60 5.71 -13.27
C ARG A 83 -7.09 4.30 -13.48
N GLU A 84 -7.95 3.42 -13.99
CA GLU A 84 -7.56 2.05 -14.34
C GLU A 84 -6.36 2.00 -15.32
N SER A 85 -6.24 2.99 -16.21
CA SER A 85 -5.13 3.09 -17.18
C SER A 85 -3.74 3.27 -16.56
N ILE A 86 -3.64 3.56 -15.26
CA ILE A 86 -2.37 3.66 -14.55
C ILE A 86 -2.01 2.39 -13.76
N LEU A 87 -2.97 1.46 -13.58
CA LEU A 87 -2.76 0.20 -12.88
C LEU A 87 -1.97 -0.79 -13.74
N ILE A 88 -1.09 -1.56 -13.09
CA ILE A 88 -0.30 -2.66 -13.64
C ILE A 88 -0.57 -3.90 -12.79
#